data_AF-A0A3R5X329-F1
#
_entry.id   AF-A0A3R5X329-F1
#
_cell.length_a   1.000
_cell.length_b   1.000
_cell.length_c   1.000
_cell.angle_alpha   90.00
_cell.angle_beta   90.00
_cell.angle_gamma   90.00
#
_symmetry.space_group_name_H-M   'P 1'
#
loop_
_entity.id
_entity.type
_entity.pdbx_description
1 polymer ?
#
loop_
_entity_poly.entity_id
_entity_poly.type
_entity_poly.pdbx_seq_one_letter_code
_entity_poly.pdbx_strand_id
1 'polypeptide(L)'
;MNENMVRKFVLKFPQDNNMALFEESWAKKDYETAFRAMHTLKGVSVNLGFTALYNVSSALTEKLRSQEYDNLDGLIADVKKQYDIVIEAIAALD
;
A
#
# COMPACT_ATOMS: atom_id res chain seq x y z
N MET A 1 6.89 22.64 -7.39
CA MET A 1 7.20 21.57 -6.42
C MET A 1 8.72 21.46 -6.37
N ASN A 2 9.36 21.58 -5.20
CA ASN A 2 10.82 21.54 -5.08
C ASN A 2 11.25 20.06 -5.04
N GLU A 3 12.12 19.63 -5.96
CA GLU A 3 12.63 18.26 -6.08
C GLU A 3 13.18 17.71 -4.75
N ASN A 4 13.84 18.57 -3.96
CA ASN A 4 14.35 18.23 -2.62
C ASN A 4 13.24 17.89 -1.62
N MET A 5 12.07 18.52 -1.76
CA MET A 5 10.91 18.25 -0.90
C MET A 5 10.26 16.92 -1.28
N VAL A 6 10.13 16.63 -2.58
CA VAL A 6 9.60 15.35 -3.07
C VAL A 6 10.48 14.19 -2.62
N ARG A 7 11.81 14.29 -2.82
CA ARG A 7 12.78 13.29 -2.37
C ARG A 7 12.66 13.02 -0.87
N LYS A 8 12.56 14.08 -0.05
CA LYS A 8 12.40 13.95 1.41
C LYS A 8 11.15 13.16 1.82
N PHE A 9 10.04 13.29 1.10
CA PHE A 9 8.81 12.57 1.43
C PHE A 9 8.81 11.14 0.88
N VAL A 10 9.35 10.93 -0.33
CA VAL A 10 9.49 9.59 -0.92
C VAL A 10 10.40 8.70 -0.06
N LEU A 11 11.53 9.21 0.45
CA LEU A 11 12.43 8.46 1.33
C LEU A 11 11.83 8.08 2.69
N LYS A 12 10.67 8.63 3.06
CA LYS A 12 9.93 8.20 4.26
C LYS A 12 9.00 7.03 4.01
N PHE A 13 8.67 6.72 2.75
CA PHE A 13 7.73 5.65 2.42
C PHE A 13 8.15 4.27 2.97
N PRO A 14 9.44 3.85 2.93
CA PRO A 14 9.84 2.57 3.53
C PRO A 14 9.66 2.48 5.06
N GLN A 15 9.42 3.61 5.73
CA GLN A 15 9.13 3.67 7.18
C GLN A 15 7.63 3.49 7.46
N ASP A 16 6.80 3.41 6.43
CA ASP A 16 5.37 3.13 6.52
C ASP A 16 5.15 1.62 6.74
N ASN A 17 4.56 1.28 7.89
CA ASN A 17 4.32 -0.12 8.28
C ASN A 17 2.97 -0.65 7.82
N ASN A 18 2.19 0.07 7.00
CA ASN A 18 0.83 -0.35 6.66
C ASN A 18 0.80 -1.63 5.81
N MET A 19 1.84 -1.91 5.02
CA MET A 19 1.91 -3.18 4.29
C MET A 19 2.07 -4.37 5.24
N ALA A 20 3.00 -4.28 6.19
CA ALA A 20 3.20 -5.31 7.22
C ALA A 20 1.97 -5.47 8.13
N LEU A 21 1.36 -4.35 8.54
CA LEU A 21 0.12 -4.36 9.33
C LEU A 21 -1.03 -5.03 8.58
N PHE A 22 -1.16 -4.76 7.27
CA PHE A 22 -2.14 -5.43 6.43
C PHE A 22 -1.92 -6.96 6.41
N GLU A 23 -0.69 -7.42 6.17
CA GLU A 23 -0.40 -8.86 6.13
C GLU A 23 -0.70 -9.57 7.44
N GLU A 24 -0.29 -8.97 8.56
CA GLU A 24 -0.52 -9.52 9.89
C GLU A 24 -2.02 -9.59 10.22
N SER A 25 -2.74 -8.49 10.00
CA SER A 25 -4.18 -8.40 10.27
C SER A 25 -5.00 -9.30 9.35
N TRP A 26 -4.64 -9.41 8.07
CA TRP A 26 -5.26 -10.32 7.12
C TRP A 26 -5.10 -11.79 7.56
N ALA A 27 -3.89 -12.20 7.96
CA ALA A 27 -3.63 -13.56 8.43
C ALA A 27 -4.44 -13.90 9.71
N LYS A 28 -4.67 -12.92 10.58
CA LYS A 28 -5.48 -13.06 11.79
C LYS A 28 -6.99 -12.90 11.57
N LYS A 29 -7.42 -12.63 10.33
CA LYS A 29 -8.81 -12.27 9.99
C LYS A 29 -9.33 -11.03 10.74
N ASP A 30 -8.43 -10.14 11.15
CA ASP A 30 -8.77 -8.82 11.67
C ASP A 30 -9.02 -7.87 10.47
N TYR A 31 -10.19 -8.02 9.85
CA TYR A 31 -10.54 -7.32 8.63
C TYR A 31 -10.70 -5.80 8.82
N GLU A 32 -11.04 -5.34 10.02
CA GLU A 32 -11.12 -3.91 10.33
C GLU A 32 -9.73 -3.28 10.28
N THR A 33 -8.74 -3.91 10.91
CA THR A 33 -7.35 -3.44 10.86
C THR A 33 -6.76 -3.58 9.45
N ALA A 34 -7.05 -4.66 8.73
CA ALA A 34 -6.62 -4.83 7.35
C ALA A 34 -7.17 -3.72 6.44
N PHE A 35 -8.45 -3.36 6.60
CA PHE A 35 -9.06 -2.24 5.88
C PHE A 35 -8.36 -0.91 6.19
N ARG A 36 -8.13 -0.59 7.47
CA ARG A 36 -7.45 0.66 7.87
C ARG A 36 -6.03 0.75 7.31
N ALA A 37 -5.29 -0.36 7.36
CA ALA A 37 -3.94 -0.43 6.83
C ALA A 37 -3.93 -0.18 5.31
N MET A 38 -4.78 -0.89 4.56
CA MET A 38 -4.86 -0.73 3.11
C MET A 38 -5.38 0.66 2.69
N HIS A 39 -6.32 1.22 3.46
CA HIS A 39 -6.84 2.58 3.24
C HIS A 39 -5.74 3.64 3.42
N THR A 40 -4.87 3.48 4.42
CA THR A 40 -3.73 4.36 4.63
C THR A 40 -2.72 4.21 3.50
N LEU A 41 -2.38 2.98 3.10
CA LEU A 41 -1.46 2.72 1.99
C LEU A 41 -1.97 3.34 0.67
N LYS A 42 -3.27 3.23 0.39
CA LYS A 42 -3.95 3.93 -0.73
C LYS A 42 -3.71 5.44 -0.68
N GLY A 43 -3.94 6.05 0.49
CA GLY A 43 -3.79 7.50 0.70
C GLY A 43 -2.34 7.97 0.51
N VAL A 44 -1.38 7.23 1.04
CA VAL A 44 0.05 7.53 0.85
C VAL A 44 0.45 7.39 -0.62
N SER A 45 -0.02 6.32 -1.28
CA SER A 45 0.31 6.05 -2.69
C SER A 45 -0.19 7.15 -3.63
N VAL A 46 -1.40 7.69 -3.42
CA VAL A 46 -1.90 8.81 -4.23
C VAL A 46 -1.16 10.11 -3.93
N ASN A 47 -0.83 10.38 -2.67
CA ASN A 47 -0.10 11.59 -2.27
C ASN A 47 1.32 11.65 -2.84
N LEU A 48 1.95 10.49 -3.03
CA LEU A 48 3.30 10.38 -3.60
C LEU A 48 3.31 10.12 -5.11
N GLY A 49 2.14 9.99 -5.74
CA GLY A 49 2.03 9.74 -7.18
C GLY A 49 2.41 8.32 -7.61
N PHE A 50 2.40 7.34 -6.70
CA PHE A 50 2.65 5.93 -7.00
C PHE A 50 1.42 5.29 -7.65
N THR A 51 1.09 5.71 -8.89
CA THR A 51 -0.17 5.38 -9.56
C THR A 51 -0.46 3.88 -9.62
N ALA A 52 0.55 3.05 -9.92
CA ALA A 52 0.36 1.60 -10.00
C ALA A 52 -0.02 0.98 -8.64
N LEU A 53 0.69 1.36 -7.56
CA LEU A 53 0.38 0.94 -6.19
C LEU A 53 -0.96 1.50 -5.71
N TYR A 54 -1.28 2.75 -6.06
CA TYR A 54 -2.58 3.35 -5.77
C TYR A 54 -3.74 2.55 -6.39
N ASN A 55 -3.62 2.12 -7.65
CA ASN A 55 -4.70 1.41 -8.33
C ASN A 55 -5.02 0.08 -7.64
N VAL A 56 -4.00 -0.72 -7.33
CA VAL A 56 -4.19 -2.04 -6.69
C VAL A 56 -4.62 -1.91 -5.22
N SER A 57 -4.04 -0.98 -4.46
CA SER A 57 -4.44 -0.73 -3.07
C SER A 57 -5.85 -0.15 -2.96
N SER A 58 -6.26 0.69 -3.92
CA SER A 58 -7.63 1.20 -4.00
C SER A 58 -8.64 0.08 -4.27
N ALA A 59 -8.36 -0.78 -5.26
CA ALA A 59 -9.22 -1.93 -5.55
C ALA A 59 -9.38 -2.85 -4.33
N LEU A 60 -8.29 -3.15 -3.61
CA LEU A 60 -8.34 -3.96 -2.40
C LEU A 60 -9.11 -3.26 -1.27
N THR A 61 -8.89 -1.96 -1.09
CA THR A 61 -9.61 -1.16 -0.09
C THR A 61 -11.12 -1.22 -0.31
N GLU A 62 -11.60 -1.16 -1.55
CA GLU A 62 -13.04 -1.21 -1.82
C GLU A 62 -13.64 -2.60 -1.57
N LYS A 63 -12.89 -3.68 -1.81
CA LYS A 63 -13.32 -5.04 -1.41
C LYS A 63 -13.46 -5.17 0.10
N LEU A 64 -12.44 -4.71 0.85
CA LEU A 64 -12.47 -4.73 2.30
C LEU A 64 -13.58 -3.82 2.87
N ARG A 65 -13.84 -2.66 2.25
CA ARG A 65 -14.93 -1.75 2.63
C ARG A 65 -16.30 -2.40 2.51
N SER A 66 -16.53 -3.12 1.41
CA SER A 66 -17.76 -3.87 1.14
C SER A 66 -17.85 -5.18 1.93
N GLN A 67 -16.85 -5.49 2.76
CA GLN A 67 -16.74 -6.74 3.52
C GLN A 67 -16.72 -7.99 2.61
N GLU A 68 -16.18 -7.85 1.41
CA GLU A 68 -15.99 -8.93 0.44
C GLU A 68 -14.59 -9.54 0.63
N TYR A 69 -14.49 -10.63 1.40
CA TYR A 69 -13.18 -11.22 1.77
C TYR A 69 -12.81 -12.49 0.98
N ASP A 70 -13.72 -12.99 0.16
CA ASP A 70 -13.50 -14.22 -0.62
C ASP A 70 -12.67 -13.95 -1.88
N ASN A 71 -11.79 -14.90 -2.22
CA ASN A 71 -11.01 -14.90 -3.46
C ASN A 71 -10.15 -13.63 -3.70
N LEU A 72 -9.61 -13.03 -2.63
CA LEU A 72 -8.77 -11.83 -2.73
C LEU A 72 -7.28 -12.11 -2.99
N ASP A 73 -6.84 -13.37 -3.01
CA ASP A 73 -5.41 -13.72 -3.08
C ASP A 73 -4.69 -13.09 -4.27
N GLY A 74 -5.33 -13.04 -5.44
CA GLY A 74 -4.76 -12.39 -6.63
C GLY A 74 -4.57 -10.89 -6.44
N LEU A 75 -5.56 -10.22 -5.85
CA LEU A 75 -5.51 -8.78 -5.59
C LEU A 75 -4.47 -8.43 -4.51
N ILE A 76 -4.33 -9.28 -3.50
CA ILE A 76 -3.29 -9.16 -2.47
C ILE A 76 -1.90 -9.33 -3.07
N ALA A 77 -1.72 -10.32 -3.95
CA ALA A 77 -0.46 -10.53 -4.66
C ALA A 77 -0.09 -9.32 -5.54
N ASP A 78 -1.08 -8.73 -6.21
CA ASP A 78 -0.87 -7.51 -7.02
C ASP A 78 -0.43 -6.32 -6.17
N VAL A 79 -1.03 -6.12 -4.99
CA VAL A 79 -0.60 -5.07 -4.05
C VAL A 79 0.83 -5.29 -3.59
N LYS A 80 1.19 -6.51 -3.15
CA LYS A 80 2.55 -6.87 -2.74
C LYS A 80 3.56 -6.57 -3.85
N LYS A 81 3.28 -7.03 -5.07
CA LYS A 81 4.14 -6.81 -6.23
C LYS A 81 4.38 -5.32 -6.49
N GLN A 82 3.34 -4.48 -6.47
CA GLN A 82 3.52 -3.04 -6.71
C GLN A 82 4.21 -2.34 -5.54
N TYR A 83 4.00 -2.81 -4.31
CA TYR A 83 4.69 -2.29 -3.14
C TYR A 83 6.20 -2.57 -3.24
N ASP A 84 6.59 -3.80 -3.57
CA ASP A 84 7.99 -4.20 -3.72
C ASP A 84 8.69 -3.39 -4.82
N ILE A 85 8.04 -3.19 -5.97
CA ILE A 85 8.57 -2.33 -7.06
C ILE A 85 8.84 -0.90 -6.56
N VAL A 86 7.95 -0.33 -5.76
CA VAL A 86 8.14 1.02 -5.19
C VAL A 86 9.31 1.02 -4.20
N ILE A 87 9.42 0.02 -3.32
CA ILE A 87 10.51 -0.09 -2.36
C ILE A 87 11.87 -0.23 -3.07
N GLU A 88 11.96 -1.10 -4.09
CA GLU A 88 13.16 -1.28 -4.90
C GLU A 88 13.55 0.02 -5.64
N ALA A 89 12.58 0.71 -6.24
CA ALA A 89 12.81 1.98 -6.91
C ALA A 89 13.32 3.06 -5.96
N ILE A 90 12.79 3.12 -4.73
CA ILE A 90 13.24 4.07 -3.70
C ILE A 90 14.64 3.72 -3.22
N ALA A 91 14.95 2.44 -3.00
CA ALA A 91 16.28 1.99 -2.59
C ALA A 91 17.36 2.31 -3.63
N ALA A 92 17.00 2.40 -4.92
CA ALA A 92 17.90 2.80 -6.00
C ALA A 92 18.10 4.32 -6.13
N LEU A 93 17.41 5.15 -5.33
CA LEU A 93 17.60 6.60 -5.33
C LEU A 93 18.78 7.06 -4.46
N ASP A 94 19.23 6.22 -3.54
CA ASP A 94 20.42 6.42 -2.70
C ASP A 94 21.71 5.99 -3.42
#